data_AF-A0A1D2YT96-F1
#
_entry.id   AF-A0A1D2YT96-F1
#
_cell.length_a   1.000
_cell.length_b   1.000
_cell.length_c   1.000
_cell.angle_alpha   90.00
_cell.angle_beta   90.00
_cell.angle_gamma   90.00
#
_symmetry.space_group_name_H-M   'P 1'
#
loop_
_entity.id
_entity.type
_entity.pdbx_description
1 polymer ?
#
loop_
_entity_poly.entity_id
_entity_poly.type
_entity_poly.pdbx_seq_one_letter_code
_entity_poly.pdbx_strand_id
1 'polypeptide(L)'
;MSTTLVFKVRSAQHKKDIISVPKNIYNQLTKSEYVILKIGQFEKKVVCLVNKTVNKVIIPHSFLNEIEIPEGTETNILIKDNTIRFGPVIGVFIRRSYARSLLKQKMSFRTKETISANHEVKTIFYYFCDLDVDFSQNKINGIFLMHKKVFLKEEFYHFQMFCTIKGQEMQLIAK
;
A
#
# COMPACT_ATOMS: atom_id res chain seq x y z
N MET A 1 -0.09 18.46 15.01
CA MET A 1 -1.10 18.23 13.96
C MET A 1 -0.53 17.24 12.97
N SER A 2 -1.30 16.23 12.57
CA SER A 2 -0.87 15.22 11.60
C SER A 2 -1.36 15.63 10.21
N THR A 3 -0.45 15.98 9.31
CA THR A 3 -0.81 16.35 7.94
C THR A 3 -0.89 15.09 7.08
N THR A 4 -2.09 14.70 6.67
CA THR A 4 -2.29 13.64 5.68
C THR A 4 -2.04 14.22 4.30
N LEU A 5 -1.05 13.67 3.59
CA LEU A 5 -0.68 14.11 2.24
C LEU A 5 -0.82 12.92 1.28
N VAL A 6 -1.39 13.15 0.10
CA VAL A 6 -1.56 12.12 -0.92
C VAL A 6 -0.32 12.07 -1.79
N PHE A 7 0.29 10.88 -1.90
CA PHE A 7 1.46 10.68 -2.73
C PHE A 7 1.30 9.51 -3.67
N LYS A 8 1.90 9.66 -4.85
CA LYS A 8 2.03 8.59 -5.83
C LYS A 8 3.35 7.85 -5.61
N VAL A 9 3.27 6.55 -5.44
CA VAL A 9 4.44 5.68 -5.31
C VAL A 9 5.05 5.43 -6.68
N ARG A 10 6.36 5.70 -6.83
CA ARG A 10 7.10 5.45 -8.07
C ARG A 10 8.30 4.55 -7.80
N SER A 11 8.61 3.69 -8.75
CA SER A 11 9.80 2.86 -8.70
C SER A 11 10.99 3.60 -9.28
N ALA A 12 12.18 3.32 -8.76
CA ALA A 12 13.44 3.69 -9.40
C ALA A 12 14.47 2.57 -9.25
N GLN A 13 15.39 2.48 -10.21
CA GLN A 13 16.59 1.65 -10.13
C GLN A 13 17.63 2.34 -9.22
N HIS A 14 17.32 2.50 -7.94
CA HIS A 14 18.28 3.00 -6.95
C HIS A 14 18.98 1.84 -6.23
N LYS A 15 20.10 2.16 -5.55
CA LYS A 15 20.74 1.25 -4.58
C LYS A 15 19.69 0.80 -3.55
N LYS A 16 19.88 -0.44 -3.08
CA LYS A 16 19.05 -1.07 -2.04
C LYS A 16 18.89 -0.11 -0.86
N ASP A 17 17.67 0.00 -0.32
CA ASP A 17 17.33 0.74 0.90
C ASP A 17 17.39 2.28 0.86
N ILE A 18 17.36 2.90 -0.33
CA ILE A 18 17.25 4.36 -0.47
C ILE A 18 15.88 4.75 -1.00
N ILE A 19 15.14 5.58 -0.24
CA ILE A 19 13.93 6.25 -0.72
C ILE A 19 14.22 7.73 -0.99
N SER A 20 13.41 8.35 -1.85
CA SER A 20 13.41 9.80 -1.97
C SER A 20 12.01 10.39 -1.85
N VAL A 21 11.92 11.48 -1.11
CA VAL A 21 10.67 12.14 -0.75
C VAL A 21 10.68 13.62 -1.13
N PRO A 22 9.51 14.23 -1.37
CA PRO A 22 9.40 15.67 -1.57
C PRO A 22 9.90 16.48 -0.37
N LYS A 23 10.38 17.70 -0.64
CA LYS A 23 10.98 18.59 0.40
C LYS A 23 10.04 18.86 1.58
N ASN A 24 8.73 18.96 1.34
CA ASN A 24 7.73 19.14 2.39
C ASN A 24 7.60 17.93 3.32
N ILE A 25 7.77 16.69 2.84
CA ILE A 25 7.87 15.49 3.70
C ILE A 25 9.19 15.55 4.46
N TYR A 26 10.30 15.80 3.75
CA TYR A 26 11.63 15.73 4.33
C TYR A 26 11.81 16.68 5.51
N ASN A 27 11.26 17.89 5.40
CA ASN A 27 11.33 18.92 6.45
C ASN A 27 10.49 18.58 7.70
N GLN A 28 9.58 17.60 7.63
CA GLN A 28 8.79 17.15 8.79
C GLN A 28 9.52 16.05 9.59
N LEU A 29 10.66 15.56 9.11
CA LEU A 29 11.45 14.51 9.75
C LEU A 29 12.41 15.09 10.79
N THR A 30 12.57 14.39 11.91
CA THR A 30 13.48 14.79 13.00
C THR A 30 14.95 14.45 12.75
N LYS A 31 15.23 13.33 12.07
CA LYS A 31 16.59 12.90 11.68
C LYS A 31 16.57 12.45 10.23
N SER A 32 16.87 13.37 9.34
CA SER A 32 16.51 13.23 7.93
C SER A 32 17.39 12.26 7.12
N GLU A 33 18.50 11.77 7.68
CA GLU A 33 19.37 10.79 7.01
C GLU A 33 18.78 9.37 6.98
N TYR A 34 18.23 8.89 8.11
CA TYR A 34 17.69 7.53 8.23
C TYR A 34 16.28 7.54 8.78
N VAL A 35 15.30 7.07 8.02
CA VAL A 35 13.89 7.02 8.46
C VAL A 35 13.39 5.59 8.56
N ILE A 36 12.29 5.40 9.28
CA ILE A 36 11.52 4.18 9.28
C ILE A 36 10.43 4.31 8.22
N LEU A 37 10.49 3.48 7.19
CA LEU A 37 9.41 3.31 6.22
C LEU A 37 8.44 2.25 6.75
N LYS A 38 7.16 2.60 6.89
CA LYS A 38 6.12 1.68 7.38
C LYS A 38 4.94 1.61 6.43
N ILE A 39 4.49 0.40 6.10
CA ILE A 39 3.39 0.16 5.16
C ILE A 39 2.56 -1.00 5.69
N GLY A 40 1.43 -0.69 6.34
CA GLY A 40 0.69 -1.68 7.12
C GLY A 40 1.60 -2.36 8.15
N GLN A 41 1.88 -3.65 7.93
CA GLN A 41 2.78 -4.44 8.77
C GLN A 41 4.26 -4.36 8.40
N PHE A 42 4.58 -3.95 7.18
CA PHE A 42 5.95 -3.85 6.73
C PHE A 42 6.65 -2.68 7.40
N GLU A 43 7.86 -2.91 7.92
CA GLU A 43 8.69 -1.87 8.51
C GLU A 43 10.15 -2.05 8.09
N LYS A 44 10.79 -0.96 7.64
CA LYS A 44 12.18 -1.00 7.19
C LYS A 44 12.89 0.32 7.47
N LYS A 45 14.10 0.24 8.00
CA LYS A 45 15.00 1.39 8.14
C LYS A 45 15.63 1.68 6.78
N VAL A 46 15.54 2.93 6.32
CA VAL A 46 15.95 3.34 4.97
C VAL A 46 16.69 4.66 5.02
N VAL A 47 17.55 4.89 4.03
CA VAL A 47 18.12 6.22 3.79
C VAL A 47 17.06 7.08 3.10
N CYS A 48 16.86 8.30 3.60
CA CYS A 48 15.90 9.24 3.02
C CYS A 48 16.63 10.36 2.29
N LEU A 49 16.30 10.58 1.02
CA LEU A 49 16.82 11.69 0.23
C LEU A 49 15.69 12.66 -0.17
N VAL A 50 16.04 13.92 -0.40
CA VAL A 50 15.10 14.88 -0.99
C VAL A 50 15.03 14.67 -2.50
N ASN A 51 13.83 14.65 -3.06
CA ASN A 51 13.60 14.74 -4.50
C ASN A 51 12.94 16.06 -4.89
N LYS A 52 12.94 16.36 -6.19
CA LYS A 52 12.39 17.60 -6.76
C LYS A 52 10.88 17.54 -7.03
N THR A 53 10.22 16.43 -6.71
CA THR A 53 8.79 16.27 -6.99
C THR A 53 7.95 16.90 -5.88
N VAL A 54 6.70 17.22 -6.20
CA VAL A 54 5.77 17.82 -5.22
C VAL A 54 4.96 16.75 -4.49
N ASN A 55 4.57 15.69 -5.21
CA ASN A 55 3.60 14.68 -4.75
C ASN A 55 4.00 13.24 -5.08
N LYS A 56 5.30 12.96 -5.24
CA LYS A 56 5.78 11.60 -5.53
C LYS A 56 6.83 11.15 -4.52
N VAL A 57 6.60 9.98 -3.94
CA VAL A 57 7.64 9.27 -3.19
C VAL A 57 8.22 8.20 -4.10
N ILE A 58 9.54 8.21 -4.22
CA ILE A 58 10.27 7.26 -5.04
C ILE A 58 10.85 6.22 -4.11
N ILE A 59 10.49 4.97 -4.35
CA ILE A 59 10.86 3.81 -3.55
C ILE A 59 11.60 2.82 -4.47
N PRO A 60 12.61 2.09 -3.98
CA PRO A 60 13.26 1.05 -4.78
C PRO A 60 12.23 0.05 -5.33
N HIS A 61 12.41 -0.37 -6.58
CA HIS A 61 11.52 -1.37 -7.18
C HIS A 61 11.46 -2.67 -6.37
N SER A 62 12.60 -3.07 -5.77
CA SER A 62 12.68 -4.22 -4.86
C SER A 62 11.73 -4.13 -3.67
N PHE A 63 11.51 -2.92 -3.12
CA PHE A 63 10.57 -2.74 -2.01
C PHE A 63 9.13 -2.84 -2.47
N LEU A 64 8.81 -2.30 -3.65
CA LEU A 64 7.47 -2.45 -4.21
C LEU A 64 7.12 -3.91 -4.44
N ASN A 65 8.10 -4.73 -4.85
CA ASN A 65 7.93 -6.16 -4.99
C ASN A 65 7.84 -6.87 -3.63
N GLU A 66 8.55 -6.40 -2.61
CA GLU A 66 8.52 -6.97 -1.25
C GLU A 66 7.18 -6.69 -0.53
N ILE A 67 6.62 -5.50 -0.72
CA ILE A 67 5.33 -5.08 -0.13
C ILE A 67 4.15 -5.29 -1.08
N GLU A 68 4.42 -5.75 -2.30
CA GLU A 68 3.49 -6.00 -3.42
C GLU A 68 2.54 -4.85 -3.77
N ILE A 69 2.95 -3.61 -3.49
CA ILE A 69 2.20 -2.41 -3.89
C ILE A 69 2.52 -2.07 -5.34
N PRO A 70 1.50 -1.97 -6.22
CA PRO A 70 1.71 -1.61 -7.61
C PRO A 70 2.34 -0.24 -7.77
N GLU A 71 3.22 -0.10 -8.77
CA GLU A 71 3.72 1.22 -9.14
C GLU A 71 2.55 2.13 -9.56
N GLY A 72 2.58 3.37 -9.07
CA GLY A 72 1.57 4.37 -9.36
C GLY A 72 0.41 4.37 -8.37
N THR A 73 0.42 3.50 -7.36
CA THR A 73 -0.52 3.54 -6.24
C THR A 73 -0.49 4.93 -5.59
N GLU A 74 -1.68 5.51 -5.43
CA GLU A 74 -1.87 6.76 -4.69
C GLU A 74 -2.36 6.42 -3.29
N THR A 75 -1.65 6.91 -2.28
CA THR A 75 -1.97 6.64 -0.88
C THR A 75 -1.67 7.85 -0.03
N ASN A 76 -2.38 7.93 1.08
CA ASN A 76 -2.05 8.83 2.17
C ASN A 76 -0.69 8.47 2.78
N ILE A 77 0.04 9.51 3.18
CA ILE A 77 1.24 9.43 4.00
C ILE A 77 0.99 10.14 5.33
N LEU A 78 1.34 9.45 6.40
CA LEU A 78 1.38 9.96 7.76
C LEU A 78 2.84 10.02 8.23
N ILE A 79 3.28 11.19 8.67
CA ILE A 79 4.62 11.39 9.22
C ILE A 79 4.51 11.51 10.73
N LYS A 80 5.26 10.68 11.45
CA LYS A 80 5.37 10.77 12.91
C LYS A 80 6.82 10.52 13.32
N ASP A 81 7.43 11.50 13.99
CA ASP A 81 8.82 11.50 14.44
C ASP A 81 9.81 11.35 13.29
N ASN A 82 10.29 10.14 13.06
CA ASN A 82 11.18 9.80 11.96
C ASN A 82 10.65 8.61 11.14
N THR A 83 9.33 8.43 11.18
CA THR A 83 8.61 7.35 10.52
C THR A 83 7.71 7.92 9.44
N ILE A 84 7.84 7.39 8.22
CA ILE A 84 6.95 7.66 7.10
C ILE A 84 6.02 6.47 6.94
N ARG A 85 4.72 6.67 7.19
CA ARG A 85 3.71 5.63 7.13
C ARG A 85 2.86 5.78 5.87
N PHE A 86 2.79 4.75 5.03
CA PHE A 86 1.86 4.67 3.90
C PHE A 86 0.57 3.99 4.36
N GLY A 87 -0.57 4.59 4.04
CA GLY A 87 -1.89 4.01 4.30
C GLY A 87 -2.88 5.01 4.90
N PRO A 88 -4.05 4.53 5.36
CA PRO A 88 -4.23 3.21 5.96
C PRO A 88 -4.36 2.04 4.96
N VAL A 89 -3.87 0.88 5.42
CA VAL A 89 -4.04 -0.42 4.77
C VAL A 89 -5.19 -1.15 5.46
N ILE A 90 -6.18 -1.60 4.70
CA ILE A 90 -7.39 -2.25 5.21
C ILE A 90 -7.53 -3.63 4.57
N GLY A 91 -7.52 -4.67 5.41
CA GLY A 91 -7.87 -6.03 5.01
C GLY A 91 -9.40 -6.22 5.06
N VAL A 92 -9.98 -6.71 3.98
CA VAL A 92 -11.42 -6.97 3.84
C VAL A 92 -11.62 -8.47 3.64
N PHE A 93 -12.03 -9.16 4.71
CA PHE A 93 -12.37 -10.57 4.62
C PHE A 93 -13.68 -10.77 3.84
N ILE A 94 -13.65 -11.61 2.82
CA ILE A 94 -14.76 -11.85 1.92
C ILE A 94 -15.03 -13.34 1.69
N ARG A 95 -16.25 -13.64 1.22
CA ARG A 95 -16.62 -15.01 0.83
C ARG A 95 -15.83 -15.45 -0.40
N ARG A 96 -15.45 -16.73 -0.46
CA ARG A 96 -14.75 -17.35 -1.60
C ARG A 96 -15.42 -17.09 -2.96
N SER A 97 -16.76 -17.20 -3.01
CA SER A 97 -17.53 -16.95 -4.25
C SER A 97 -17.37 -15.50 -4.72
N TYR A 98 -17.32 -14.56 -3.79
CA TYR A 98 -17.11 -13.15 -4.09
C TYR A 98 -15.67 -12.89 -4.53
N ALA A 99 -14.67 -13.47 -3.87
CA ALA A 99 -13.26 -13.39 -4.30
C ALA A 99 -13.07 -13.89 -5.74
N ARG A 100 -13.66 -15.05 -6.07
CA ARG A 100 -13.70 -15.58 -7.45
C ARG A 100 -14.39 -14.65 -8.43
N SER A 101 -15.43 -13.93 -8.00
CA SER A 101 -16.12 -12.93 -8.83
C SER A 101 -15.23 -11.72 -9.11
N LEU A 102 -14.51 -11.22 -8.09
CA LEU A 102 -13.55 -10.13 -8.22
C LEU A 102 -12.41 -10.49 -9.18
N LEU A 103 -11.84 -11.69 -9.06
CA LEU A 103 -10.79 -12.19 -9.97
C LEU A 103 -11.27 -12.26 -11.42
N LYS A 104 -12.55 -12.58 -11.64
CA LYS A 104 -13.18 -12.58 -12.98
C LYS A 104 -13.64 -11.19 -13.42
N GLN A 105 -13.33 -10.13 -12.68
CA GLN A 105 -13.80 -8.76 -12.88
C GLN A 105 -15.33 -8.62 -12.95
N LYS A 106 -16.07 -9.58 -12.38
CA LYS A 106 -17.53 -9.54 -12.24
C LYS A 106 -17.89 -8.85 -10.94
N MET A 107 -17.78 -7.52 -10.94
CA MET A 107 -18.02 -6.70 -9.76
C MET A 107 -19.47 -6.25 -9.67
N SER A 108 -20.03 -6.33 -8.47
CA SER A 108 -21.35 -5.75 -8.20
C SER A 108 -21.27 -4.22 -8.19
N PHE A 109 -22.40 -3.54 -8.34
CA PHE A 109 -22.46 -2.08 -8.18
C PHE A 109 -21.84 -1.61 -6.85
N ARG A 110 -22.20 -2.27 -5.74
CA ARG A 110 -21.64 -1.95 -4.41
C ARG A 110 -20.12 -2.09 -4.34
N THR A 111 -19.57 -3.07 -5.04
CA THR A 111 -18.12 -3.28 -5.14
C THR A 111 -17.44 -2.09 -5.80
N LYS A 112 -18.01 -1.60 -6.91
CA LYS A 112 -17.48 -0.46 -7.66
C LYS A 112 -17.51 0.81 -6.82
N GLU A 113 -18.64 1.07 -6.16
CA GLU A 113 -18.77 2.20 -5.22
C GLU A 113 -17.73 2.13 -4.09
N THR A 114 -17.50 0.94 -3.54
CA THR A 114 -16.48 0.74 -2.49
C THR A 114 -15.07 1.04 -3.01
N ILE A 115 -14.74 0.62 -4.23
CA ILE A 115 -13.44 0.89 -4.86
C ILE A 115 -13.30 2.39 -5.19
N SER A 116 -14.37 3.03 -5.66
CA SER A 116 -14.39 4.48 -5.92
C SER A 116 -14.16 5.27 -4.63
N ALA A 117 -14.89 4.95 -3.57
CA ALA A 117 -14.71 5.55 -2.25
C ALA A 117 -13.28 5.34 -1.73
N ASN A 118 -12.74 4.12 -1.82
CA ASN A 118 -11.35 3.82 -1.46
C ASN A 118 -10.35 4.68 -2.25
N HIS A 119 -10.58 4.87 -3.56
CA HIS A 119 -9.76 5.72 -4.40
C HIS A 119 -9.84 7.20 -4.02
N GLU A 120 -11.00 7.69 -3.57
CA GLU A 120 -11.17 9.06 -3.07
C GLU A 120 -10.46 9.28 -1.75
N VAL A 121 -10.59 8.34 -0.81
CA VAL A 121 -9.95 8.44 0.50
C VAL A 121 -8.48 8.03 0.50
N LYS A 122 -7.95 7.55 -0.63
CA LYS A 122 -6.53 7.17 -0.85
C LYS A 122 -6.04 6.13 0.16
N THR A 123 -6.89 5.12 0.38
CA THR A 123 -6.58 3.97 1.22
C THR A 123 -6.21 2.75 0.37
N ILE A 124 -5.65 1.75 1.02
CA ILE A 124 -5.16 0.54 0.34
C ILE A 124 -6.02 -0.63 0.82
N PHE A 125 -6.96 -1.08 -0.02
CA PHE A 125 -7.85 -2.20 0.30
C PHE A 125 -7.29 -3.52 -0.24
N TYR A 126 -7.26 -4.53 0.63
CA TYR A 126 -6.92 -5.91 0.28
C TYR A 126 -8.09 -6.82 0.58
N TYR A 127 -8.71 -7.36 -0.45
CA TYR A 127 -9.76 -8.35 -0.29
C TYR A 127 -9.15 -9.75 -0.18
N PHE A 128 -9.51 -10.52 0.84
CA PHE A 128 -8.99 -11.88 1.01
C PHE A 128 -10.06 -12.82 1.55
N CYS A 129 -9.90 -14.11 1.32
CA CYS A 129 -10.72 -15.15 1.92
C CYS A 129 -9.84 -16.16 2.67
N ASP A 130 -10.48 -17.18 3.23
CA ASP A 130 -9.83 -18.22 4.03
C ASP A 130 -8.84 -19.07 3.23
N LEU A 131 -9.07 -19.27 1.92
CA LEU A 131 -8.12 -19.98 1.04
C LEU A 131 -6.85 -19.17 0.73
N ASP A 132 -6.90 -17.87 0.97
CA ASP A 132 -5.77 -17.01 0.68
C ASP A 132 -4.76 -16.97 1.84
N VAL A 133 -5.08 -17.60 2.99
CA VAL A 133 -4.24 -17.63 4.18
C VAL A 133 -3.25 -18.81 4.10
N ASP A 134 -1.97 -18.48 3.95
CA ASP A 134 -0.83 -19.39 4.08
C ASP A 134 -0.28 -19.36 5.51
N PHE A 135 -0.78 -20.25 6.36
CA PHE A 135 -0.30 -20.38 7.74
C PHE A 135 1.17 -20.80 7.84
N SER A 136 1.70 -21.54 6.85
CA SER A 136 3.08 -22.02 6.89
C SER A 136 4.09 -20.89 6.74
N GLN A 137 3.79 -19.93 5.86
CA GLN A 137 4.60 -18.73 5.69
C GLN A 137 4.13 -17.58 6.60
N ASN A 138 3.10 -17.83 7.41
CA ASN A 138 2.34 -16.80 8.11
C ASN A 138 1.89 -15.70 7.15
N LYS A 139 1.43 -15.98 5.92
CA LYS A 139 1.06 -14.95 4.93
C LYS A 139 -0.42 -14.97 4.60
N ILE A 140 -1.02 -13.81 4.36
CA ILE A 140 -2.35 -13.72 3.72
C ILE A 140 -2.15 -13.19 2.32
N ASN A 141 -2.63 -13.90 1.30
CA ASN A 141 -2.73 -13.44 -0.08
C ASN A 141 -3.98 -12.56 -0.23
N GLY A 142 -3.85 -11.41 -0.87
CA GLY A 142 -4.99 -10.50 -1.10
C GLY A 142 -5.22 -10.21 -2.58
N ILE A 143 -6.40 -9.71 -2.90
CA ILE A 143 -6.75 -9.06 -4.17
C ILE A 143 -6.71 -7.56 -3.90
N PHE A 144 -5.72 -6.87 -4.47
CA PHE A 144 -5.76 -5.42 -4.61
C PHE A 144 -6.60 -5.03 -5.83
N LEU A 145 -7.41 -3.99 -5.73
CA LEU A 145 -8.18 -3.45 -6.87
C LEU A 145 -7.83 -1.97 -7.04
N MET A 146 -7.11 -1.67 -8.11
CA MET A 146 -6.79 -0.29 -8.47
C MET A 146 -7.85 0.28 -9.40
N HIS A 147 -8.40 1.45 -9.06
CA HIS A 147 -9.22 2.22 -9.99
C HIS A 147 -8.30 2.97 -10.97
N LYS A 148 -8.26 2.53 -12.24
CA LYS A 148 -7.69 3.33 -13.34
C LYS A 148 -8.81 3.79 -14.27
N LYS A 149 -8.93 5.11 -14.43
CA LYS A 149 -9.81 5.72 -15.43
C LYS A 149 -9.02 5.84 -16.73
N VAL A 150 -9.26 4.96 -17.69
CA VAL A 150 -8.71 5.05 -19.05
C VAL A 150 -9.91 5.18 -19.99
N PHE A 151 -10.10 6.36 -20.59
CA PHE A 151 -11.11 6.66 -21.62
C PHE A 151 -12.39 5.79 -21.58
N LEU A 152 -13.39 6.23 -20.80
CA LEU A 152 -14.72 5.60 -20.67
C LEU A 152 -14.74 4.12 -20.21
N LYS A 153 -13.60 3.53 -19.83
CA LYS A 153 -13.47 2.16 -19.34
C LYS A 153 -12.77 2.16 -17.99
N GLU A 154 -13.41 1.54 -16.99
CA GLU A 154 -12.80 1.29 -15.69
C GLU A 154 -11.99 -0.01 -15.78
N GLU A 155 -10.68 0.08 -15.55
CA GLU A 155 -9.81 -1.10 -15.49
C GLU A 155 -9.40 -1.38 -14.05
N PHE A 156 -9.59 -2.63 -13.64
CA PHE A 156 -9.24 -3.12 -12.31
C PHE A 156 -8.14 -4.16 -12.43
N TYR A 157 -7.01 -3.86 -11.80
CA TYR A 157 -5.84 -4.72 -11.79
C TYR A 157 -5.84 -5.53 -10.50
N HIS A 158 -5.60 -6.84 -10.60
CA HIS A 158 -5.41 -7.74 -9.46
C HIS A 158 -3.91 -7.94 -9.21
N PHE A 159 -3.54 -7.86 -7.94
CA PHE A 159 -2.22 -8.22 -7.45
C PHE A 159 -2.39 -9.13 -6.24
N GLN A 160 -1.64 -10.23 -6.18
CA GLN A 160 -1.47 -11.04 -4.98
C GLN A 160 -0.51 -10.32 -4.03
N MET A 161 -0.82 -10.39 -2.75
CA MET A 161 -0.22 -9.55 -1.71
C MET A 161 -0.08 -10.35 -0.42
N PHE A 162 1.10 -10.46 0.18
CA PHE A 162 1.40 -11.23 1.40
C PHE A 162 1.34 -10.39 2.69
N CYS A 163 0.65 -10.85 3.75
CA CYS A 163 0.65 -10.20 5.09
C CYS A 163 0.99 -11.14 6.24
N THR A 164 1.86 -10.76 7.19
CA THR A 164 2.36 -11.67 8.23
C THR A 164 1.36 -11.96 9.38
N ILE A 165 1.11 -13.22 9.74
CA ILE A 165 0.30 -13.63 10.92
C ILE A 165 1.21 -13.75 12.15
N LYS A 166 0.78 -13.19 13.28
CA LYS A 166 1.38 -13.47 14.60
C LYS A 166 0.30 -13.79 15.63
N GLY A 167 0.35 -14.98 16.20
CA GLY A 167 -0.49 -15.37 17.33
C GLY A 167 -1.90 -15.87 16.96
N GLN A 168 -2.75 -16.03 17.98
CA GLN A 168 -4.14 -16.53 17.88
C GLN A 168 -5.20 -15.43 17.70
N GLU A 169 -4.78 -14.18 17.50
CA GLU A 169 -5.68 -13.07 17.18
C GLU A 169 -5.42 -12.61 15.74
N MET A 170 -6.48 -12.52 14.93
CA MET A 170 -6.42 -11.96 13.58
C MET A 170 -6.34 -10.44 13.69
N GLN A 171 -5.16 -9.93 14.04
CA GLN A 171 -4.89 -8.50 14.20
C GLN A 171 -3.83 -8.07 13.17
N LEU A 172 -4.08 -6.94 12.50
CA LEU A 172 -3.13 -6.29 11.59
C LEU A 172 -1.92 -5.75 12.42
N ILE A 173 -0.88 -6.56 12.65
CA ILE A 173 0.27 -6.24 13.52
C ILE A 173 1.63 -6.38 12.82
N ALA A 174 2.29 -5.26 12.50
CA ALA A 174 3.68 -5.17 12.00
C ALA A 174 4.72 -5.83 12.94
N LYS A 175 5.71 -6.64 12.46
CA LYS A 175 7.04 -6.76 13.14
C LYS A 175 7.94 -5.75 12.48
#